data_AF-A0A3D3GAF2-F1
#
_entry.id   AF-A0A3D3GAF2-F1
#
_cell.length_a   1.000
_cell.length_b   1.000
_cell.length_c   1.000
_cell.angle_alpha   90.00
_cell.angle_beta   90.00
_cell.angle_gamma   90.00
#
_symmetry.space_group_name_H-M   'P 1'
#
loop_
_entity.id
_entity.type
_entity.pdbx_description
1 polymer ?
#
loop_
_entity_poly.entity_id
_entity_poly.type
_entity_poly.pdbx_seq_one_letter_code
_entity_poly.pdbx_strand_id
1 'polypeptide(L)'
;MSILIKILMLSVPTLISQVSFAAPVDFSGNWKTPDAVSDFFPETSPDSIPFYSCRLECQIAQQNRVLQLKLLSVECEAPDGLIFQNSIPALNLKIAEDGAIYDETGWVGRLKGSAITLEYVDGYDGVHYMYFELSKTGGLELDWKYQGSVSGSFHVSHGKDPLTRIGVSPGCFAKTPH
;
A
#
# COMPACT_ATOMS: atom_id res chain seq x y z
N MET A 1 -9.17 70.84 28.42
CA MET A 1 -10.06 69.84 27.80
C MET A 1 -9.17 68.74 27.23
N SER A 2 -8.98 67.63 27.95
CA SER A 2 -8.17 66.50 27.49
C SER A 2 -9.09 65.43 26.90
N ILE A 3 -8.84 65.04 25.65
CA ILE A 3 -9.57 63.99 24.94
C ILE A 3 -8.94 62.64 25.31
N LEU A 4 -9.71 61.79 26.00
CA LEU A 4 -9.32 60.44 26.36
C LEU A 4 -9.66 59.50 25.18
N ILE A 5 -8.66 59.01 24.48
CA ILE A 5 -8.82 58.01 23.40
C ILE A 5 -8.97 56.63 24.04
N LYS A 6 -10.16 56.02 23.92
CA LYS A 6 -10.38 54.60 24.25
C LYS A 6 -9.85 53.73 23.10
N ILE A 7 -8.73 53.05 23.33
CA ILE A 7 -8.24 51.99 22.44
C ILE A 7 -9.07 50.74 22.72
N LEU A 8 -9.93 50.38 21.76
CA LEU A 8 -10.70 49.14 21.76
C LEU A 8 -9.77 48.02 21.30
N MET A 9 -9.33 47.16 22.23
CA MET A 9 -8.59 45.94 21.87
C MET A 9 -9.57 44.93 21.25
N LEU A 10 -9.56 44.82 19.92
CA LEU A 10 -10.20 43.73 19.19
C LEU A 10 -9.31 42.48 19.33
N SER A 11 -9.66 41.59 20.25
CA SER A 11 -9.09 40.24 20.29
C SER A 11 -9.60 39.46 19.07
N VAL A 12 -8.73 39.24 18.09
CA VAL A 12 -9.01 38.32 16.98
C VAL A 12 -8.91 36.90 17.55
N PRO A 13 -9.98 36.10 17.58
CA PRO A 13 -9.85 34.68 17.88
C PRO A 13 -9.07 34.06 16.72
N THR A 14 -7.83 33.65 16.99
CA THR A 14 -7.09 32.71 16.14
C THR A 14 -7.97 31.47 15.96
N LEU A 15 -8.58 31.34 14.78
CA LEU A 15 -9.09 30.06 14.30
C LEU A 15 -7.88 29.13 14.21
N ILE A 16 -7.68 28.31 15.23
CA ILE A 16 -6.86 27.12 15.12
C ILE A 16 -7.63 26.22 14.16
N SER A 17 -7.29 26.29 12.88
CA SER A 17 -7.68 25.27 11.91
C SER A 17 -7.07 23.97 12.41
N GLN A 18 -7.87 23.21 13.15
CA GLN A 18 -7.56 21.82 13.45
C GLN A 18 -7.48 21.13 12.10
N VAL A 19 -6.25 20.88 11.64
CA VAL A 19 -6.00 19.98 10.53
C VAL A 19 -6.56 18.65 10.99
N SER A 20 -7.78 18.36 10.56
CA SER A 20 -8.44 17.10 10.85
C SER A 20 -7.64 16.05 10.11
N PHE A 21 -6.72 15.39 10.84
CA PHE A 21 -6.09 14.19 10.35
C PHE A 21 -7.21 13.19 10.09
N ALA A 22 -7.33 12.75 8.83
CA ALA A 22 -8.19 11.63 8.50
C ALA A 22 -7.89 10.47 9.46
N ALA A 23 -8.92 9.76 9.90
CA ALA A 23 -8.74 8.60 10.77
C ALA A 23 -7.69 7.66 10.16
N PRO A 24 -6.82 7.02 10.98
CA PRO A 24 -5.83 6.08 10.48
C PRO A 24 -6.51 5.02 9.61
N VAL A 25 -5.97 4.80 8.42
CA VAL A 25 -6.46 3.76 7.53
C VAL A 25 -5.96 2.41 8.03
N ASP A 26 -6.87 1.46 8.23
CA ASP A 26 -6.52 0.14 8.74
C ASP A 26 -6.20 -0.83 7.61
N PHE A 27 -4.95 -0.86 7.17
CA PHE A 27 -4.45 -1.88 6.26
C PHE A 27 -4.06 -3.19 6.97
N SER A 28 -4.20 -3.27 8.30
CA SER A 28 -3.59 -4.33 9.11
C SER A 28 -4.21 -5.70 8.87
N GLY A 29 -3.51 -6.60 8.21
CA GLY A 29 -4.00 -7.95 8.02
C GLY A 29 -3.26 -8.73 6.95
N ASN A 30 -3.70 -9.98 6.82
CA ASN A 30 -3.33 -10.85 5.72
C ASN A 30 -4.46 -10.80 4.69
N TRP A 31 -4.10 -10.65 3.43
CA TRP A 31 -5.01 -10.37 2.34
C TRP A 31 -4.77 -11.38 1.23
N LYS A 32 -5.84 -11.89 0.60
CA LYS A 32 -5.70 -12.78 -0.56
C LYS A 32 -6.78 -12.59 -1.62
N THR A 33 -6.42 -12.90 -2.86
CA THR A 33 -7.38 -13.15 -3.95
C THR A 33 -6.85 -14.23 -4.90
N PRO A 34 -7.70 -15.14 -5.40
CA PRO A 34 -7.37 -16.04 -6.51
C PRO A 34 -7.70 -15.43 -7.89
N ASP A 35 -8.33 -14.25 -7.93
CA ASP A 35 -8.83 -13.63 -9.16
C ASP A 35 -7.79 -12.72 -9.83
N ALA A 36 -6.58 -12.64 -9.25
CA ALA A 36 -5.52 -11.82 -9.80
C ALA A 36 -5.12 -12.31 -11.21
N VAL A 37 -4.56 -11.39 -11.97
CA VAL A 37 -4.03 -11.65 -13.31
C VAL A 37 -2.67 -10.99 -13.44
N SER A 38 -1.83 -11.51 -14.34
CA SER A 38 -0.55 -10.89 -14.62
C SER A 38 -0.21 -10.90 -16.11
N ASP A 39 0.46 -9.84 -16.55
CA ASP A 39 1.19 -9.80 -17.81
C ASP A 39 2.68 -9.85 -17.51
N PHE A 40 3.39 -10.80 -18.11
CA PHE A 40 4.85 -10.89 -18.06
C PHE A 40 5.44 -10.39 -19.38
N PHE A 41 6.51 -9.60 -19.30
CA PHE A 41 7.21 -9.02 -20.44
C PHE A 41 8.65 -9.55 -20.41
N PRO A 42 8.98 -10.57 -21.21
CA PRO A 42 10.32 -11.11 -21.29
C PRO A 42 11.32 -10.03 -21.77
N GLU A 43 12.55 -10.02 -21.26
CA GLU A 43 13.57 -9.03 -21.68
C GLU A 43 13.80 -9.02 -23.20
N THR A 44 13.68 -10.19 -23.82
CA THR A 44 14.01 -10.40 -25.23
C THR A 44 12.82 -10.18 -26.17
N SER A 45 11.62 -9.87 -25.65
CA SER A 45 10.41 -9.74 -26.45
C SER A 45 9.56 -8.56 -25.97
N PRO A 46 9.06 -7.71 -26.88
CA PRO A 46 8.12 -6.66 -26.50
C PRO A 46 6.71 -7.23 -26.20
N ASP A 47 6.44 -8.48 -26.55
CA ASP A 47 5.12 -9.09 -26.41
C ASP A 47 4.86 -9.55 -24.97
N SER A 48 3.68 -9.22 -24.44
CA SER A 48 3.25 -9.71 -23.14
C SER A 48 2.78 -11.16 -23.22
N ILE A 49 3.07 -11.92 -22.17
CA ILE A 49 2.55 -13.27 -21.94
C ILE A 49 1.52 -13.17 -20.81
N PRO A 50 0.25 -13.49 -21.05
CA PRO A 50 -0.77 -13.43 -20.02
C PRO A 50 -0.72 -14.65 -19.11
N PHE A 51 -0.86 -14.41 -17.82
CA PHE A 51 -0.98 -15.41 -16.77
C PHE A 51 -2.32 -15.26 -16.04
N TYR A 52 -2.94 -16.40 -15.74
CA TYR A 52 -4.28 -16.49 -15.15
C TYR A 52 -4.25 -17.30 -13.84
N SER A 53 -5.40 -17.38 -13.19
CA SER A 53 -5.58 -18.11 -11.93
C SER A 53 -4.57 -17.68 -10.86
N CYS A 54 -4.22 -16.39 -10.84
CA CYS A 54 -3.18 -15.93 -9.93
C CYS A 54 -3.66 -15.91 -8.49
N ARG A 55 -2.84 -16.47 -7.61
CA ARG A 55 -2.97 -16.29 -6.18
C ARG A 55 -2.06 -15.16 -5.73
N LEU A 56 -2.69 -14.11 -5.23
CA LEU A 56 -1.99 -12.99 -4.61
C LEU A 56 -2.18 -13.05 -3.10
N GLU A 57 -1.09 -12.91 -2.36
CA GLU A 57 -1.08 -12.77 -0.90
C GLU A 57 -0.33 -11.49 -0.52
N CYS A 58 -0.90 -10.73 0.39
CA CYS A 58 -0.29 -9.51 0.91
C CYS A 58 -0.48 -9.42 2.43
N GLN A 59 0.58 -9.07 3.15
CA GLN A 59 0.56 -8.88 4.61
C GLN A 59 1.03 -7.48 4.94
N ILE A 60 0.08 -6.58 5.19
CA ILE A 60 0.33 -5.16 5.47
C ILE A 60 -0.03 -4.90 6.92
N ALA A 61 0.81 -4.16 7.65
CA ALA A 61 0.49 -3.63 8.96
C ALA A 61 0.87 -2.16 9.01
N GLN A 62 -0.02 -1.32 9.53
CA GLN A 62 0.30 0.07 9.83
C GLN A 62 0.22 0.28 11.34
N GLN A 63 1.33 0.65 11.95
CA GLN A 63 1.37 0.97 13.38
C GLN A 63 2.10 2.30 13.58
N ASN A 64 1.40 3.27 14.19
CA ASN A 64 1.88 4.64 14.32
C ASN A 64 2.27 5.21 12.94
N ARG A 65 3.52 5.67 12.80
CA ARG A 65 4.12 6.22 11.58
C ARG A 65 5.00 5.21 10.84
N VAL A 66 4.69 3.92 10.97
CA VAL A 66 5.39 2.84 10.29
C VAL A 66 4.41 2.01 9.47
N LEU A 67 4.72 1.84 8.20
CA LEU A 67 4.08 0.89 7.29
C LEU A 67 5.00 -0.32 7.15
N GLN A 68 4.50 -1.50 7.49
CA GLN A 68 5.20 -2.76 7.32
C GLN A 68 4.53 -3.57 6.22
N LEU A 69 5.25 -3.80 5.13
CA LEU A 69 4.90 -4.81 4.13
C LEU A 69 5.70 -6.07 4.48
N LYS A 70 5.08 -7.05 5.14
CA LYS A 70 5.80 -8.26 5.58
C LYS A 70 5.95 -9.28 4.46
N LEU A 71 4.96 -9.31 3.57
CA LEU A 71 4.90 -10.19 2.42
C LEU A 71 4.05 -9.53 1.35
N LEU A 72 4.53 -9.54 0.12
CA LEU A 72 3.72 -9.44 -1.08
C LEU A 72 4.23 -10.50 -2.05
N SER A 73 3.35 -11.44 -2.40
CA SER A 73 3.71 -12.57 -3.26
C SER A 73 2.58 -12.90 -4.23
N VAL A 74 2.98 -13.29 -5.43
CA VAL A 74 2.09 -13.71 -6.50
C VAL A 74 2.56 -15.07 -7.05
N GLU A 75 1.60 -15.92 -7.39
CA GLU A 75 1.80 -17.16 -8.12
C GLU A 75 0.69 -17.28 -9.16
N CYS A 76 1.05 -17.44 -10.43
CA CYS A 76 0.11 -17.56 -11.55
C CYS A 76 0.50 -18.69 -12.49
N GLU A 77 -0.45 -19.13 -13.31
CA GLU A 77 -0.25 -20.15 -14.33
C GLU A 77 -0.62 -19.59 -15.71
N ALA A 78 0.26 -19.81 -16.70
CA ALA A 78 -0.01 -19.50 -18.10
C ALA A 78 -0.81 -20.66 -18.77
N PRO A 79 -1.48 -20.42 -19.91
CA PRO A 79 -2.24 -21.45 -20.61
C PRO A 79 -1.46 -22.70 -21.02
N ASP A 80 -0.14 -22.60 -21.15
CA ASP A 80 0.77 -23.69 -21.50
C ASP A 80 1.34 -24.43 -20.26
N GLY A 81 0.90 -24.06 -19.05
CA GLY A 81 1.33 -24.65 -17.79
C GLY A 81 2.60 -24.03 -17.21
N LEU A 82 3.15 -22.96 -17.81
CA LEU A 82 4.25 -22.22 -17.18
C LEU A 82 3.78 -21.53 -15.90
N ILE A 83 4.61 -21.59 -14.87
CA ILE A 83 4.33 -20.95 -13.58
C ILE A 83 5.13 -19.66 -13.46
N PHE A 84 4.43 -18.56 -13.22
CA PHE A 84 5.02 -17.29 -12.83
C PHE A 84 4.89 -17.12 -11.32
N GLN A 85 6.00 -16.87 -10.64
CA GLN A 85 6.04 -16.61 -9.21
C GLN A 85 6.95 -15.42 -8.93
N ASN A 86 6.50 -14.53 -8.05
CA ASN A 86 7.34 -13.45 -7.56
C ASN A 86 6.96 -13.08 -6.12
N SER A 87 7.95 -12.60 -5.37
CA SER A 87 7.72 -12.00 -4.06
C SER A 87 8.72 -10.88 -3.82
N ILE A 88 8.25 -9.82 -3.18
CA ILE A 88 9.12 -8.75 -2.70
C ILE A 88 9.49 -9.04 -1.24
N PRO A 89 10.76 -8.78 -0.83
CA PRO A 89 11.15 -8.89 0.56
C PRO A 89 10.36 -7.95 1.47
N ALA A 90 10.43 -8.21 2.78
CA ALA A 90 9.75 -7.39 3.77
C ALA A 90 10.30 -5.96 3.77
N LEU A 91 9.39 -4.98 3.70
CA LEU A 91 9.72 -3.55 3.74
C LEU A 91 9.24 -2.93 5.06
N ASN A 92 10.11 -2.14 5.69
CA ASN A 92 9.78 -1.31 6.85
C ASN A 92 9.91 0.16 6.46
N LEU A 93 8.78 0.83 6.29
CA LEU A 93 8.71 2.17 5.72
C LEU A 93 8.21 3.17 6.76
N LYS A 94 8.81 4.36 6.79
CA LYS A 94 8.43 5.46 7.68
C LYS A 94 7.43 6.37 6.98
N ILE A 95 6.36 6.73 7.67
CA ILE A 95 5.33 7.68 7.20
C ILE A 95 5.55 9.04 7.88
N ALA A 96 5.82 10.07 7.10
CA ALA A 96 5.88 11.45 7.58
C ALA A 96 4.49 12.05 7.82
N GLU A 97 4.45 13.22 8.44
CA GLU A 97 3.18 13.90 8.82
C GLU A 97 2.32 14.28 7.63
N ASP A 98 2.94 14.58 6.50
CA ASP A 98 2.29 14.96 5.24
C ASP A 98 1.91 13.74 4.37
N GLY A 99 2.11 12.54 4.90
CA GLY A 99 1.87 11.25 4.23
C GLY A 99 3.01 10.80 3.32
N ALA A 100 4.13 11.53 3.19
CA ALA A 100 5.28 11.02 2.44
C ALA A 100 5.86 9.76 3.10
N ILE A 101 6.22 8.77 2.29
CA ILE A 101 6.74 7.48 2.73
C ILE A 101 8.22 7.39 2.39
N TYR A 102 9.02 6.94 3.35
CA TYR A 102 10.48 6.84 3.25
C TYR A 102 10.96 5.43 3.62
N ASP A 103 11.99 4.95 2.94
CA ASP A 103 12.80 3.81 3.37
C ASP A 103 14.13 4.32 3.99
N GLU A 104 15.16 3.48 4.00
CA GLU A 104 16.50 3.87 4.45
C GLU A 104 17.30 4.71 3.43
N THR A 105 16.91 4.65 2.15
CA THR A 105 17.60 5.30 1.03
C THR A 105 17.00 6.66 0.68
N GLY A 106 15.72 6.88 0.99
CA GLY A 106 15.07 8.16 0.76
C GLY A 106 13.56 8.06 0.65
N TRP A 107 12.99 8.96 -0.14
CA TRP A 107 11.56 8.97 -0.44
C TRP A 107 11.22 7.81 -1.38
N VAL A 108 10.18 7.06 -1.06
CA VAL A 108 9.74 5.89 -1.85
C VAL A 108 8.23 5.91 -2.13
N GLY A 109 7.50 6.95 -1.73
CA GLY A 109 6.07 6.97 -2.00
C GLY A 109 5.24 7.90 -1.14
N ARG A 110 3.94 7.63 -1.13
CA ARG A 110 2.97 8.46 -0.44
C ARG A 110 1.75 7.67 0.04
N LEU A 111 1.27 8.01 1.23
CA LEU A 111 -0.05 7.68 1.76
C LEU A 111 -0.97 8.89 1.56
N LYS A 112 -2.10 8.71 0.89
CA LYS A 112 -3.13 9.74 0.68
C LYS A 112 -4.52 9.14 0.89
N GLY A 113 -5.14 9.46 2.03
CA GLY A 113 -6.41 8.82 2.40
C GLY A 113 -6.21 7.32 2.53
N SER A 114 -7.07 6.53 1.86
CA SER A 114 -7.05 5.06 1.80
C SER A 114 -6.04 4.47 0.82
N ALA A 115 -5.27 5.29 0.10
CA ALA A 115 -4.36 4.84 -0.93
C ALA A 115 -2.89 5.00 -0.55
N ILE A 116 -2.09 3.98 -0.84
CA ILE A 116 -0.63 3.96 -0.75
C ILE A 116 -0.09 3.78 -2.17
N THR A 117 0.86 4.61 -2.56
CA THR A 117 1.68 4.45 -3.76
C THR A 117 3.13 4.30 -3.35
N LEU A 118 3.82 3.27 -3.83
CA LEU A 118 5.25 3.05 -3.61
C LEU A 118 6.01 2.92 -4.93
N GLU A 119 7.21 3.46 -4.95
CA GLU A 119 8.27 3.26 -5.95
C GLU A 119 9.50 2.75 -5.19
N TYR A 120 9.76 1.45 -5.29
CA TYR A 120 10.83 0.77 -4.57
C TYR A 120 11.83 0.17 -5.56
N VAL A 121 13.10 0.57 -5.43
CA VAL A 121 14.19 0.01 -6.21
C VAL A 121 14.71 -1.23 -5.50
N ASP A 122 14.73 -2.37 -6.17
CA ASP A 122 15.30 -3.58 -5.60
C ASP A 122 16.83 -3.64 -5.76
N GLY A 123 17.45 -4.65 -5.16
CA GLY A 123 18.90 -4.86 -5.26
C GLY A 123 19.38 -5.44 -6.60
N TYR A 124 18.48 -5.62 -7.57
CA TYR A 124 18.72 -6.32 -8.84
C TYR A 124 18.45 -5.44 -10.08
N ASP A 125 18.57 -4.12 -9.92
CA ASP A 125 18.39 -3.10 -10.97
C ASP A 125 16.97 -3.03 -11.56
N GLY A 126 15.96 -3.36 -10.77
CA GLY A 126 14.55 -3.21 -11.11
C GLY A 126 13.79 -2.26 -10.18
N VAL A 127 12.70 -1.69 -10.71
CA VAL A 127 11.82 -0.78 -9.95
C VAL A 127 10.43 -1.38 -9.81
N HIS A 128 9.99 -1.53 -8.57
CA HIS A 128 8.65 -1.94 -8.17
C HIS A 128 7.77 -0.71 -8.00
N TYR A 129 6.72 -0.62 -8.80
CA TYR A 129 5.62 0.34 -8.62
C TYR A 129 4.44 -0.40 -8.01
N MET A 130 4.05 -0.01 -6.80
CA MET A 130 2.97 -0.67 -6.08
C MET A 130 1.89 0.34 -5.69
N TYR A 131 0.65 -0.06 -5.85
CA TYR A 131 -0.53 0.66 -5.41
C TYR A 131 -1.34 -0.23 -4.49
N PHE A 132 -1.77 0.31 -3.35
CA PHE A 132 -2.66 -0.34 -2.42
C PHE A 132 -3.79 0.62 -2.06
N GLU A 133 -5.04 0.21 -2.17
CA GLU A 133 -6.17 1.00 -1.67
C GLU A 133 -7.19 0.13 -0.96
N LEU A 134 -7.72 0.60 0.18
CA LEU A 134 -8.91 -0.03 0.75
C LEU A 134 -10.14 0.37 -0.06
N SER A 135 -10.74 -0.61 -0.71
CA SER A 135 -12.00 -0.44 -1.44
C SER A 135 -13.13 -0.06 -0.49
N LYS A 136 -14.21 0.48 -1.05
CA LYS A 136 -15.42 0.84 -0.29
C LYS A 136 -16.10 -0.36 0.38
N THR A 137 -15.84 -1.57 -0.12
CA THR A 137 -16.37 -2.83 0.43
C THR A 137 -15.46 -3.43 1.50
N GLY A 138 -14.34 -2.77 1.83
CA GLY A 138 -13.37 -3.23 2.83
C GLY A 138 -12.35 -4.24 2.32
N GLY A 139 -12.33 -4.51 1.01
CA GLY A 139 -11.26 -5.28 0.36
C GLY A 139 -10.04 -4.41 0.08
N LEU A 140 -8.89 -5.04 -0.18
CA LEU A 140 -7.67 -4.34 -0.56
C LEU A 140 -7.49 -4.44 -2.08
N GLU A 141 -7.56 -3.33 -2.79
CA GLU A 141 -7.17 -3.23 -4.19
C GLU A 141 -5.64 -3.15 -4.26
N LEU A 142 -5.03 -3.98 -5.09
CA LEU A 142 -3.59 -4.05 -5.27
C LEU A 142 -3.23 -4.04 -6.75
N ASP A 143 -2.31 -3.17 -7.13
CA ASP A 143 -1.64 -3.17 -8.42
C ASP A 143 -0.13 -3.18 -8.19
N TRP A 144 0.59 -4.11 -8.82
CA TRP A 144 2.02 -4.26 -8.66
C TRP A 144 2.68 -4.44 -10.02
N LYS A 145 3.43 -3.44 -10.43
CA LYS A 145 4.27 -3.47 -11.62
C LYS A 145 5.74 -3.55 -11.23
N TYR A 146 6.50 -4.34 -11.95
CA TYR A 146 7.94 -4.41 -11.87
C TYR A 146 8.55 -4.09 -13.23
N GLN A 147 9.51 -3.17 -13.25
CA GLN A 147 10.29 -2.81 -14.43
C GLN A 147 11.74 -3.21 -14.20
N GLY A 148 12.15 -4.33 -14.78
CA GLY A 148 13.52 -4.82 -14.73
C GLY A 148 14.33 -4.35 -15.93
N SER A 149 15.59 -3.97 -15.70
CA SER A 149 16.54 -3.64 -16.77
C SER A 149 17.28 -4.87 -17.32
N VAL A 150 17.39 -5.92 -16.50
CA VAL A 150 18.14 -7.16 -16.77
C VAL A 150 17.35 -8.43 -16.48
N SER A 151 16.08 -8.27 -16.10
CA SER A 151 15.14 -9.33 -15.76
C SER A 151 13.80 -9.02 -16.43
N GLY A 152 13.04 -10.03 -16.81
CA GLY A 152 11.68 -9.82 -17.34
C GLY A 152 10.84 -8.91 -16.45
N SER A 153 10.10 -7.99 -17.06
CA SER A 153 9.19 -7.09 -16.37
C SER A 153 7.83 -7.76 -16.19
N PHE A 154 7.02 -7.29 -15.25
CA PHE A 154 5.65 -7.80 -15.10
C PHE A 154 4.70 -6.75 -14.57
N HIS A 155 3.41 -7.00 -14.74
CA HIS A 155 2.32 -6.26 -14.14
C HIS A 155 1.33 -7.26 -13.56
N VAL A 156 1.02 -7.14 -12.28
CA VAL A 156 0.03 -7.93 -11.55
C VAL A 156 -1.07 -7.00 -11.10
N SER A 157 -2.32 -7.36 -11.33
CA SER A 157 -3.48 -6.66 -10.77
C SER A 157 -4.30 -7.62 -9.92
N HIS A 158 -5.04 -7.08 -8.95
CA HIS A 158 -6.00 -7.84 -8.14
C HIS A 158 -7.13 -8.50 -8.97
N GLY A 159 -7.21 -8.20 -10.26
CA GLY A 159 -8.19 -8.75 -11.18
C GLY A 159 -9.58 -8.17 -10.98
N LYS A 160 -10.61 -9.01 -10.96
CA LYS A 160 -12.02 -8.55 -10.88
C LYS A 160 -12.42 -8.13 -9.47
N ASP A 161 -11.90 -8.84 -8.47
CA ASP A 161 -12.30 -8.67 -7.08
C ASP A 161 -11.12 -8.17 -6.24
N PRO A 162 -11.32 -7.22 -5.31
CA PRO A 162 -10.29 -6.82 -4.35
C PRO A 162 -9.84 -8.01 -3.48
N LEU A 163 -8.63 -7.93 -2.92
CA LEU A 163 -8.16 -8.91 -1.96
C LEU A 163 -9.07 -8.91 -0.74
N THR A 164 -9.45 -10.10 -0.31
CA THR A 164 -10.25 -10.33 0.88
C THR A 164 -9.34 -10.47 2.09
N ARG A 165 -9.70 -9.82 3.21
CA ARG A 165 -8.96 -9.99 4.46
C ARG A 165 -9.19 -11.41 4.96
N ILE A 166 -8.11 -12.16 5.13
CA ILE A 166 -8.13 -13.43 5.85
C ILE A 166 -8.23 -13.03 7.31
N GLY A 167 -9.38 -13.29 7.92
CA GLY A 167 -9.60 -12.94 9.32
C GLY A 167 -8.41 -13.39 10.17
N VAL A 168 -7.90 -12.50 11.03
CA VAL A 168 -7.35 -12.97 12.30
C VAL A 168 -8.45 -13.85 12.89
N SER A 169 -8.15 -15.14 13.10
CA SER A 169 -9.10 -16.06 13.74
C SER A 169 -9.76 -15.33 14.92
N PRO A 170 -11.10 -15.26 15.03
CA PRO A 170 -11.78 -14.57 16.13
C PRO A 170 -11.56 -15.19 17.52
N GLY A 171 -10.56 -16.06 17.69
CA GLY A 171 -10.45 -17.01 18.79
C GLY A 171 -9.46 -16.68 19.91
N CYS A 172 -9.03 -15.43 20.11
CA CYS A 172 -8.16 -15.05 21.24
C CYS A 172 -8.53 -13.70 21.87
N PHE A 173 -9.83 -13.44 22.10
CA PHE A 173 -10.17 -12.62 23.25
C PHE A 173 -10.08 -13.53 24.48
N ALA A 174 -8.99 -13.36 25.24
CA ALA A 174 -8.87 -13.94 26.57
C ALA A 174 -10.15 -13.61 27.35
N LYS A 175 -10.87 -14.65 27.81
CA LYS A 175 -11.82 -14.49 28.91
C LYS A 175 -11.04 -13.84 30.06
N THR A 176 -11.38 -12.62 30.41
CA THR A 176 -11.01 -12.06 31.71
C THR A 176 -11.68 -12.92 32.79
N PRO A 177 -10.93 -13.50 33.74
CA PRO A 177 -11.54 -14.13 34.88
C PRO A 177 -12.20 -13.05 35.75
N HIS A 178 -13.47 -13.25 36.07
CA HIS A 178 -14.12 -12.63 37.23
C HIS A 178 -13.85 -13.48 38.46
#